data_AF-B4FP30-F1
#
_entry.id   AF-B4FP30-F1
#
_cell.length_a   1.000
_cell.length_b   1.000
_cell.length_c   1.000
_cell.angle_alpha   90.00
_cell.angle_beta   90.00
_cell.angle_gamma   90.00
#
_symmetry.space_group_name_H-M   'P 1'
#
loop_
_entity.id
_entity.type
_entity.pdbx_description
1 polymer ?
#
loop_
_entity_poly.entity_id
_entity_poly.type
_entity_poly.pdbx_seq_one_letter_code
_entity_poly.pdbx_strand_id
1 'polypeptide(L)'
;MQTLRTLKCAFWPFQSDQSSSLFLNAVAANQRGPGTLGDNQARSYGNTSAIEMAAAKAAQHRLMRGVWTNARFGDMRRALAACERLILLHHDPHELRDYAALLYHCGYYEDCLHYLSLYQTAKSGKSPTNRLEILEDEAVNTLKARLMLILAEDGWSRCRPVARYWTKNSEPW
;
A
#
# COMPACT_ATOMS: atom_id res chain seq x y z
N MET A 1 -13.71 5.42 17.27
CA MET A 1 -12.83 4.28 16.93
C MET A 1 -13.27 3.58 15.66
N GLN A 2 -14.51 3.10 15.56
CA GLN A 2 -15.06 2.48 14.33
C GLN A 2 -14.86 3.37 13.09
N THR A 3 -15.05 4.69 13.23
CA THR A 3 -14.87 5.67 12.17
C THR A 3 -13.49 5.59 11.50
N LEU A 4 -12.40 5.49 12.27
CA LEU A 4 -11.05 5.45 11.69
C LEU A 4 -10.78 4.16 10.92
N ARG A 5 -11.26 3.01 11.44
CA ARG A 5 -11.19 1.73 10.72
C ARG A 5 -12.01 1.75 9.44
N THR A 6 -13.21 2.34 9.48
CA THR A 6 -14.04 2.53 8.27
C THR A 6 -13.34 3.42 7.24
N LEU A 7 -12.70 4.52 7.66
CA LEU A 7 -11.93 5.37 6.76
C LEU A 7 -10.73 4.63 6.16
N LYS A 8 -9.98 3.87 6.97
CA LYS A 8 -8.88 3.02 6.48
C LYS A 8 -9.38 2.06 5.41
N CYS A 9 -10.46 1.33 5.65
CA CYS A 9 -11.03 0.41 4.65
C CYS A 9 -11.52 1.14 3.39
N ALA A 10 -12.22 2.27 3.55
CA ALA A 10 -12.77 3.04 2.44
C ALA A 10 -11.68 3.62 1.52
N PHE A 11 -10.55 4.04 2.11
CA PHE A 11 -9.44 4.63 1.37
C PHE A 11 -8.34 3.64 1.01
N TRP A 12 -8.41 2.38 1.45
CA TRP A 12 -7.40 1.38 1.11
C TRP A 12 -7.37 1.18 -0.41
N PRO A 13 -6.22 1.37 -1.07
CA PRO A 13 -6.15 1.32 -2.54
C PRO A 13 -6.12 -0.12 -3.09
N PHE A 14 -5.77 -1.10 -2.28
CA PHE A 14 -5.65 -2.51 -2.69
C PHE A 14 -6.89 -3.30 -2.31
N GLN A 15 -8.05 -2.88 -2.82
CA GLN A 15 -9.30 -3.62 -2.66
C GLN A 15 -9.32 -4.76 -3.68
N SER A 16 -9.27 -6.00 -3.20
CA SER A 16 -9.43 -7.21 -4.02
C SER A 16 -10.70 -7.94 -3.57
N ASP A 17 -11.43 -8.51 -4.51
CA ASP A 17 -12.65 -9.31 -4.23
C ASP A 17 -12.36 -10.60 -3.47
N GLN A 18 -11.09 -11.00 -3.36
CA GLN A 18 -10.70 -12.17 -2.58
C GLN A 18 -10.61 -11.81 -1.10
N SER A 19 -11.26 -12.63 -0.25
CA SER A 19 -11.39 -12.56 1.21
C SER A 19 -10.06 -12.66 1.97
N SER A 20 -9.10 -11.82 1.61
CA SER A 20 -7.78 -11.72 2.22
C SER A 20 -7.67 -10.40 2.97
N SER A 21 -6.74 -10.32 3.92
CA SER A 21 -6.54 -9.09 4.68
C SER A 21 -6.05 -7.94 3.79
N LEU A 22 -6.32 -6.71 4.23
CA LEU A 22 -5.86 -5.49 3.55
C LEU A 22 -4.35 -5.53 3.28
N PHE A 23 -3.59 -6.05 4.25
CA PHE A 23 -2.16 -6.29 4.14
C PHE A 23 -1.78 -7.24 3.00
N LEU A 24 -2.39 -8.42 2.94
CA LEU A 24 -2.09 -9.41 1.91
C LEU A 24 -2.38 -8.88 0.52
N ASN A 25 -3.47 -8.12 0.36
CA ASN A 25 -3.77 -7.46 -0.91
C ASN A 25 -2.69 -6.43 -1.31
N ALA A 26 -2.20 -5.65 -0.34
CA ALA A 26 -1.12 -4.70 -0.60
C ALA A 26 0.21 -5.38 -0.94
N VAL A 27 0.55 -6.48 -0.27
CA VAL A 27 1.77 -7.25 -0.59
C VAL A 27 1.64 -7.96 -1.95
N ALA A 28 0.46 -8.51 -2.26
CA ALA A 28 0.19 -9.11 -3.57
C ALA A 28 0.32 -8.09 -4.70
N ALA A 29 -0.07 -6.83 -4.47
CA ALA A 29 0.14 -5.74 -5.42
C ALA A 29 1.64 -5.51 -5.72
N ASN A 30 2.55 -5.81 -4.79
CA ASN A 30 3.99 -5.70 -5.04
C ASN A 30 4.50 -6.70 -6.09
N GLN A 31 3.91 -7.90 -6.14
CA GLN A 31 4.30 -8.93 -7.11
C GLN A 31 3.86 -8.55 -8.53
N ARG A 32 2.87 -7.66 -8.66
CA ARG A 32 2.48 -7.04 -9.93
C ARG A 32 3.34 -5.81 -10.17
N GLY A 33 4.60 -6.03 -10.53
CA GLY A 33 5.54 -4.93 -10.79
C GLY A 33 5.12 -4.04 -11.98
N PRO A 34 5.72 -2.84 -12.16
CA PRO A 34 5.45 -1.92 -13.27
C PRO A 34 5.95 -2.39 -14.64
N GLY A 35 6.19 -3.69 -14.85
CA GLY A 35 7.04 -4.20 -15.92
C GLY A 35 6.67 -5.57 -16.49
N THR A 36 5.41 -6.02 -16.36
CA THR A 36 4.92 -7.22 -17.06
C THR A 36 3.53 -6.99 -17.63
N LEU A 37 3.45 -6.10 -18.63
CA LEU A 37 2.69 -6.36 -19.85
C LEU A 37 3.55 -7.25 -20.76
N GLY A 38 3.96 -8.40 -20.21
CA GLY A 38 4.91 -9.32 -20.83
C GLY A 38 4.60 -10.69 -20.28
N ASP A 39 3.71 -11.37 -21.00
CA ASP A 39 3.47 -12.79 -21.09
C ASP A 39 3.32 -13.63 -19.80
N ASN A 40 2.22 -14.39 -19.80
CA ASN A 40 1.97 -15.58 -18.99
C ASN A 40 1.30 -15.35 -17.63
N GLN A 41 0.12 -14.71 -17.67
CA GLN A 41 -1.09 -15.35 -17.19
C GLN A 41 -2.31 -14.69 -17.84
N ALA A 42 -2.72 -15.28 -18.96
CA ALA A 42 -4.01 -15.08 -19.59
C ALA A 42 -5.12 -15.54 -18.63
N ARG A 43 -5.46 -14.72 -17.64
CA ARG A 43 -6.87 -14.56 -17.28
C ARG A 43 -7.41 -13.59 -18.29
N SER A 44 -8.14 -14.15 -19.26
CA SER A 44 -8.95 -13.46 -20.25
C SER A 44 -9.49 -12.13 -19.70
N TYR A 45 -8.79 -11.04 -19.97
CA TYR A 45 -9.26 -9.66 -19.83
C TYR A 45 -9.56 -9.14 -21.24
N GLY A 46 -10.25 -9.97 -22.03
CA GLY A 46 -10.98 -9.49 -23.19
C GLY A 46 -12.14 -8.66 -22.66
N ASN A 47 -12.05 -7.35 -22.87
CA ASN A 47 -12.99 -6.30 -22.43
C ASN A 47 -12.68 -5.69 -21.06
N THR A 48 -11.59 -4.93 -20.93
CA THR A 48 -11.66 -3.72 -20.09
C THR A 48 -12.91 -2.96 -20.52
N SER A 49 -13.90 -2.88 -19.63
CA SER A 49 -15.18 -2.28 -19.98
C SER A 49 -14.97 -0.81 -20.34
N ALA A 50 -15.80 -0.26 -21.23
CA ALA A 50 -15.75 1.17 -21.56
C ALA A 50 -15.82 2.06 -20.29
N ILE A 51 -16.44 1.54 -19.23
CA ILE A 51 -16.56 2.15 -17.90
C ILE A 51 -15.20 2.25 -17.19
N GLU A 52 -14.39 1.19 -17.21
CA GLU A 52 -13.05 1.20 -16.62
C GLU A 52 -12.11 2.14 -17.37
N MET A 53 -12.18 2.14 -18.70
CA MET A 53 -11.40 3.06 -19.53
C MET A 53 -11.80 4.52 -19.28
N ALA A 54 -13.10 4.81 -19.16
CA ALA A 54 -13.60 6.14 -18.79
C ALA A 54 -13.19 6.53 -17.37
N ALA A 55 -13.23 5.60 -16.41
CA ALA A 55 -12.79 5.82 -15.04
C ALA A 55 -11.28 6.11 -14.95
N ALA A 56 -10.46 5.36 -15.68
CA ALA A 56 -9.02 5.58 -15.78
C ALA A 56 -8.70 6.94 -16.40
N LYS A 57 -9.36 7.30 -17.51
CA LYS A 57 -9.19 8.61 -18.17
C LYS A 57 -9.62 9.78 -17.28
N ALA A 58 -10.74 9.63 -16.56
CA ALA A 58 -11.18 10.63 -15.57
C ALA A 58 -10.22 10.73 -14.37
N ALA A 59 -9.65 9.61 -13.92
CA ALA A 59 -8.63 9.59 -12.87
C ALA A 59 -7.34 10.29 -13.32
N GLN A 60 -6.88 10.02 -14.54
CA GLN A 60 -5.71 10.69 -15.13
C GLN A 60 -5.93 12.21 -15.25
N HIS A 61 -7.10 12.64 -15.74
CA HIS A 61 -7.44 14.05 -15.83
C HIS A 61 -7.47 14.72 -14.44
N ARG A 62 -7.96 14.02 -13.41
CA ARG A 62 -7.93 14.49 -12.02
C ARG A 62 -6.50 14.61 -11.49
N LEU A 63 -5.64 13.62 -11.75
CA LEU A 63 -4.23 13.65 -11.37
C LEU A 63 -3.50 14.85 -11.98
N MET A 64 -3.73 15.13 -13.27
CA MET A 64 -3.19 16.32 -13.95
C MET A 64 -3.66 17.64 -13.33
N ARG A 65 -4.80 17.64 -12.64
CA ARG A 65 -5.36 18.80 -11.93
C ARG A 65 -5.00 18.83 -10.44
N GLY A 66 -4.10 17.95 -9.99
CA GLY A 66 -3.72 17.87 -8.57
C GLY A 66 -4.74 17.17 -7.68
N VAL A 67 -5.74 16.50 -8.27
CA VAL A 67 -6.74 15.69 -7.55
C VAL A 67 -6.30 14.23 -7.59
N TRP A 68 -5.65 13.76 -6.53
CA TRP A 68 -5.06 12.42 -6.44
C TRP A 68 -6.07 11.34 -6.01
N THR A 69 -7.33 11.72 -5.84
CA THR A 69 -8.37 10.85 -5.29
C THR A 69 -9.30 10.37 -6.41
N ASN A 70 -9.32 9.07 -6.69
CA ASN A 70 -10.43 8.45 -7.39
C ASN A 70 -11.26 7.66 -6.37
N ALA A 71 -12.54 8.00 -6.22
CA ALA A 71 -13.46 7.37 -5.27
C ALA A 71 -13.55 5.84 -5.40
N ARG A 72 -13.14 5.26 -6.54
CA ARG A 72 -13.18 3.82 -6.81
C ARG A 72 -11.85 3.08 -6.64
N PHE A 73 -10.71 3.77 -6.51
CA PHE A 73 -9.38 3.14 -6.48
C PHE A 73 -8.63 3.38 -5.16
N GLY A 74 -9.36 3.79 -4.11
CA GLY A 74 -8.80 4.21 -2.82
C GLY A 74 -7.98 5.50 -2.91
N ASP A 75 -7.46 5.93 -1.76
CA ASP A 75 -6.60 7.10 -1.62
C ASP A 75 -5.46 6.76 -0.66
N MET A 76 -4.27 6.51 -1.22
CA MET A 76 -3.10 6.10 -0.44
C MET A 76 -2.69 7.14 0.60
N ARG A 77 -2.91 8.44 0.37
CA ARG A 77 -2.57 9.50 1.34
C ARG A 77 -3.52 9.44 2.54
N ARG A 78 -4.82 9.28 2.28
CA ARG A 78 -5.82 9.16 3.34
C ARG A 78 -5.69 7.84 4.09
N ALA A 79 -5.35 6.75 3.39
CA ALA A 79 -5.06 5.47 4.02
C ALA A 79 -3.84 5.55 4.95
N LEU A 80 -2.75 6.21 4.52
CA LEU A 80 -1.56 6.45 5.34
C LEU A 80 -1.91 7.25 6.60
N ALA A 81 -2.60 8.38 6.46
CA ALA A 81 -3.00 9.22 7.59
C ALA A 81 -3.94 8.47 8.58
N ALA A 82 -4.83 7.63 8.06
CA ALA A 82 -5.70 6.81 8.89
C ALA A 82 -4.90 5.74 9.66
N CYS A 83 -3.97 5.04 9.00
CA CYS A 83 -3.11 4.06 9.65
C CYS A 83 -2.18 4.70 10.69
N GLU A 84 -1.56 5.83 10.40
CA GLU A 84 -0.72 6.58 11.35
C GLU A 84 -1.53 6.98 12.60
N ARG A 85 -2.74 7.52 12.39
CA ARG A 85 -3.64 7.86 13.50
C ARG A 85 -4.07 6.63 14.29
N LEU A 86 -4.28 5.50 13.63
CA LEU A 86 -4.60 4.23 14.30
C LEU A 86 -3.43 3.72 15.13
N ILE A 87 -2.19 3.79 14.65
CA ILE A 87 -0.98 3.43 15.41
C ILE A 87 -0.85 4.28 16.68
N LEU A 88 -1.09 5.59 16.59
CA LEU A 88 -1.00 6.51 17.73
C LEU A 88 -2.10 6.28 18.78
N LEU A 89 -3.31 5.91 18.33
CA LEU A 89 -4.48 5.76 19.20
C LEU A 89 -4.71 4.33 19.69
N HIS A 90 -4.13 3.34 19.01
CA HIS A 90 -4.35 1.92 19.28
C HIS A 90 -3.03 1.18 19.39
N HIS A 91 -2.92 0.30 20.39
CA HIS A 91 -1.80 -0.64 20.50
C HIS A 91 -2.07 -1.95 19.75
N ASP A 92 -2.60 -1.86 18.53
CA ASP A 92 -2.76 -3.02 17.66
C ASP A 92 -1.51 -3.14 16.74
N PRO A 93 -0.70 -4.20 16.87
CA PRO A 93 0.47 -4.37 16.02
C PRO A 93 0.09 -4.49 14.53
N HIS A 94 -1.11 -4.93 14.18
CA HIS A 94 -1.50 -5.07 12.77
C HIS A 94 -1.53 -3.74 12.02
N GLU A 95 -1.70 -2.62 12.72
CA GLU A 95 -1.65 -1.30 12.10
C GLU A 95 -0.22 -0.92 11.64
N LEU A 96 0.81 -1.42 12.33
CA LEU A 96 2.22 -1.19 11.96
C LEU A 96 2.58 -1.84 10.61
N ARG A 97 2.14 -3.09 10.39
CA ARG A 97 2.39 -3.78 9.12
C ARG A 97 1.59 -3.18 7.96
N ASP A 98 0.36 -2.72 8.22
CA ASP A 98 -0.50 -2.14 7.19
C ASP A 98 0.04 -0.77 6.78
N TYR A 99 0.52 0.02 7.75
CA TYR A 99 1.23 1.26 7.49
C TYR A 99 2.52 1.02 6.69
N ALA A 100 3.32 0.03 7.08
CA ALA A 100 4.54 -0.32 6.34
C ALA A 100 4.25 -0.73 4.88
N ALA A 101 3.19 -1.52 4.64
CA ALA A 101 2.79 -1.87 3.28
C ALA A 101 2.48 -0.63 2.44
N LEU A 102 1.80 0.38 2.98
CA LEU A 102 1.54 1.64 2.28
C LEU A 102 2.84 2.44 2.02
N LEU A 103 3.74 2.49 3.00
CA LEU A 103 5.06 3.15 2.86
C LEU A 103 5.89 2.52 1.75
N TYR A 104 5.87 1.19 1.64
CA TYR A 104 6.52 0.45 0.56
C TYR A 104 6.06 0.95 -0.82
N HIS A 105 4.75 1.04 -1.02
CA HIS A 105 4.15 1.51 -2.29
C HIS A 105 4.43 2.99 -2.58
N CYS A 106 4.72 3.78 -1.54
CA CYS A 106 5.13 5.17 -1.68
C CYS A 106 6.64 5.34 -1.94
N GLY A 107 7.42 4.25 -1.92
CA GLY A 107 8.87 4.28 -2.09
C GLY A 107 9.67 4.66 -0.84
N TYR A 108 9.02 4.75 0.33
CA TYR A 108 9.68 5.01 1.61
C TYR A 108 10.21 3.70 2.21
N TYR A 109 11.23 3.13 1.57
CA TYR A 109 11.72 1.78 1.90
C TYR A 109 12.39 1.67 3.29
N GLU A 110 13.14 2.69 3.71
CA GLU A 110 13.78 2.73 5.03
C GLU A 110 12.74 2.76 6.16
N ASP A 111 11.76 3.67 6.06
CA ASP A 111 10.66 3.77 7.02
C ASP A 111 9.83 2.48 7.02
N CYS A 112 9.56 1.91 5.85
CA CYS A 112 8.86 0.63 5.74
C CYS A 112 9.58 -0.48 6.52
N LEU A 113 10.90 -0.62 6.34
CA LEU A 113 11.69 -1.63 7.06
C LEU A 113 11.68 -1.40 8.58
N HIS A 114 11.72 -0.14 9.01
CA HIS A 114 11.62 0.24 10.41
C HIS A 114 10.28 -0.22 11.02
N TYR A 115 9.14 0.12 10.40
CA TYR A 115 7.82 -0.25 10.89
C TYR A 115 7.56 -1.76 10.87
N LEU A 116 8.08 -2.49 9.87
CA LEU A 116 7.99 -3.97 9.87
C LEU A 116 8.82 -4.59 11.01
N SER A 117 9.91 -3.94 11.43
CA SER A 117 10.71 -4.37 12.58
C SER A 117 9.98 -4.12 13.89
N LEU A 118 9.32 -2.95 14.04
CA LEU A 118 8.44 -2.67 15.16
C LEU A 118 7.30 -3.71 15.26
N TYR A 119 6.65 -4.04 14.14
CA TYR A 119 5.62 -5.08 14.10
C TYR A 119 6.15 -6.43 14.63
N GLN A 120 7.31 -6.89 14.16
CA GLN A 120 7.89 -8.15 14.61
C GLN A 120 8.25 -8.12 16.11
N THR A 121 8.79 -7.01 16.62
CA THR A 121 9.06 -6.88 18.05
C THR A 121 7.78 -6.92 18.89
N ALA A 122 6.70 -6.28 18.42
CA ALA A 122 5.40 -6.28 19.10
C ALA A 122 4.68 -7.65 19.02
N LYS A 123 5.00 -8.47 18.02
CA LYS A 123 4.49 -9.84 17.87
C LYS A 123 5.38 -10.91 18.52
N SER A 124 6.61 -10.56 18.90
CA SER A 124 7.56 -11.49 19.52
C SER A 124 6.94 -12.12 20.77
N GLY A 125 6.81 -13.45 20.78
CA GLY A 125 6.16 -14.21 21.85
C GLY A 125 4.69 -14.59 21.61
N LYS A 126 4.07 -14.14 20.51
CA LYS A 126 2.71 -14.56 20.10
C LYS A 126 2.81 -15.57 18.96
N SER A 127 2.42 -16.82 19.21
CA SER A 127 2.32 -17.83 18.16
C SER A 127 1.12 -17.52 17.25
N PRO A 128 1.27 -17.60 15.91
CA PRO A 128 0.15 -17.44 15.02
C PRO A 128 -0.89 -18.53 15.31
N THR A 129 -2.13 -18.11 15.57
CA THR A 129 -3.21 -19.02 15.99
C THR A 129 -4.06 -19.43 14.79
N ASN A 130 -4.04 -18.63 13.71
CA ASN A 130 -4.89 -18.79 12.54
C ASN A 130 -4.08 -18.94 11.25
N ARG A 131 -4.62 -19.70 10.28
CA ARG A 131 -4.03 -19.84 8.93
C ARG A 131 -3.77 -18.49 8.26
N LEU A 132 -4.65 -17.51 8.48
CA LEU A 132 -4.52 -16.16 7.94
C LEU A 132 -3.31 -15.43 8.52
N GLU A 133 -3.05 -15.56 9.83
CA GLU A 133 -1.89 -14.94 10.48
C GLU A 133 -0.57 -15.55 10.00
N ILE A 134 -0.55 -16.86 9.72
CA ILE A 134 0.63 -17.54 9.15
C ILE A 134 0.97 -16.95 7.78
N LEU A 135 -0.04 -16.80 6.90
CA LEU A 135 0.14 -16.19 5.58
C LEU A 135 0.60 -14.73 5.67
N GLU A 136 0.08 -13.98 6.64
CA GLU A 136 0.48 -12.60 6.86
C GLU A 136 1.92 -12.48 7.35
N ASP A 137 2.36 -13.37 8.25
CA ASP A 137 3.75 -13.37 8.72
C ASP A 137 4.71 -13.80 7.61
N GLU A 138 4.34 -14.78 6.79
CA GLU A 138 5.09 -15.14 5.60
C GLU A 138 5.21 -13.94 4.64
N ALA A 139 4.10 -13.24 4.38
CA ALA A 139 4.08 -12.04 3.54
C ALA A 139 4.95 -10.90 4.12
N VAL A 140 4.98 -10.71 5.45
CA VAL A 140 5.89 -9.76 6.11
C VAL A 140 7.35 -10.15 5.86
N ASN A 141 7.70 -11.42 5.98
CA ASN A 141 9.06 -11.90 5.75
C ASN A 141 9.46 -11.76 4.28
N THR A 142 8.57 -12.08 3.35
CA THR A 142 8.79 -11.86 1.91
C THR A 142 9.00 -10.37 1.60
N LEU A 143 8.19 -9.49 2.19
CA LEU A 143 8.32 -8.04 1.99
C LEU A 143 9.65 -7.52 2.54
N LYS A 144 10.07 -7.98 3.73
CA LYS A 144 11.38 -7.64 4.31
C LYS A 144 12.53 -8.12 3.44
N ALA A 145 12.50 -9.37 2.98
CA ALA A 145 13.54 -9.89 2.10
C ALA A 145 13.69 -9.03 0.84
N ARG A 146 12.56 -8.63 0.23
CA ARG A 146 12.57 -7.75 -0.94
C ARG A 146 13.10 -6.34 -0.61
N LEU A 147 12.72 -5.76 0.51
CA LEU A 147 13.25 -4.47 0.98
C LEU A 147 14.75 -4.52 1.18
N MET A 148 15.27 -5.60 1.78
CA MET A 148 16.71 -5.77 1.97
C MET A 148 17.45 -5.83 0.63
N LEU A 149 16.87 -6.48 -0.38
CA LEU A 149 17.44 -6.48 -1.74
C LEU A 149 17.43 -5.07 -2.35
N ILE A 150 16.29 -4.35 -2.28
CA ILE A 150 16.16 -2.98 -2.81
C ILE A 150 17.15 -2.03 -2.12
N LEU A 151 17.31 -2.14 -0.80
CA LEU A 151 18.20 -1.28 -0.02
C LEU A 151 19.68 -1.65 -0.19
N ALA A 152 19.99 -2.90 -0.52
CA ALA A 152 21.35 -3.33 -0.85
C ALA A 152 21.80 -2.86 -2.25
N GLU A 153 20.85 -2.57 -3.14
CA GLU A 153 21.14 -1.98 -4.45
C GLU A 153 21.36 -0.46 -4.34
N ASP A 154 22.59 -0.01 -4.62
CA ASP A 154 22.95 1.40 -4.66
C ASP A 154 22.15 2.15 -5.74
N GLY A 155 21.22 3.02 -5.33
CA GLY A 155 20.51 3.93 -6.23
C GLY A 155 19.00 4.05 -6.01
N TRP A 156 18.35 3.10 -5.34
CA TRP A 156 16.92 3.16 -5.07
C TRP A 156 16.54 4.23 -4.05
N SER A 157 17.40 4.47 -3.05
CA SER A 157 17.23 5.54 -2.06
C SER A 157 17.31 6.96 -2.67
N ARG A 158 17.88 7.10 -3.88
CA ARG A 158 17.92 8.36 -4.63
C ARG A 158 16.64 8.65 -5.40
N CYS A 159 15.81 7.65 -5.65
CA CYS A 159 14.47 7.81 -6.19
C CYS A 159 13.45 8.08 -5.07
N ARG A 160 13.71 9.05 -4.19
CA ARG A 160 12.60 9.72 -3.54
C ARG A 160 11.72 10.26 -4.66
N PRO A 161 10.39 10.05 -4.66
CA PRO A 161 9.51 10.80 -5.54
C PRO A 161 9.92 12.25 -5.37
N VAL A 162 10.48 12.83 -6.43
CA VAL A 162 11.06 14.15 -6.35
C VAL A 162 9.96 15.03 -5.77
N ALA A 163 10.18 15.58 -4.58
CA ALA A 163 9.22 16.43 -3.87
C ALA A 163 8.83 17.69 -4.68
N ARG A 164 9.26 17.82 -5.95
CA ARG A 164 8.85 18.85 -6.90
C ARG A 164 7.36 18.82 -7.24
N TYR A 165 6.64 17.71 -7.06
CA TYR A 165 5.17 17.71 -7.16
C TYR A 165 4.47 18.02 -5.83
N TRP A 166 5.18 17.89 -4.70
CA TRP A 166 4.58 18.00 -3.35
C TRP A 166 4.70 19.42 -2.77
N THR A 167 5.73 20.19 -3.15
CA THR A 167 5.98 21.52 -2.58
C THR A 167 5.46 22.69 -3.42
N LYS A 168 4.65 22.45 -4.46
CA LYS A 168 4.14 23.52 -5.35
C LYS A 168 2.67 23.90 -5.19
N ASN A 169 1.99 23.40 -4.16
CA ASN A 169 0.65 23.87 -3.84
C ASN A 169 0.69 24.68 -2.55
N SER A 170 1.43 25.78 -2.59
CA SER A 170 1.34 26.89 -1.64
C SER A 170 0.33 27.92 -2.15
N GLU A 171 -0.87 27.50 -2.55
CA GLU A 171 -1.97 28.44 -2.81
C GLU A 171 -3.27 27.91 -2.19
N PRO A 172 -4.05 28.78 -1.51
CA PRO A 172 -5.25 28.39 -0.81
C PRO A 172 -6.46 28.46 -1.76
N TRP A 173 -7.17 27.33 -1.92
CA TRP A 173 -8.62 27.29 -2.11
C TRP A 173 -9.15 25.87 -1.89
#